data_AF-A0A7V9NTI5-F1
#
_entry.id   AF-A0A7V9NTI5-F1
#
_cell.length_a   1.000
_cell.length_b   1.000
_cell.length_c   1.000
_cell.angle_alpha   90.00
_cell.angle_beta   90.00
_cell.angle_gamma   90.00
#
_symmetry.space_group_name_H-M   'P 1'
#
loop_
_entity.id
_entity.type
_entity.pdbx_description
1 polymer ?
#
loop_
_entity_poly.entity_id
_entity_poly.type
_entity_poly.pdbx_seq_one_letter_code
_entity_poly.pdbx_strand_id
1 'polypeptide(L)'
;MEFAFVSLLLMFLIYGIAAFGILLSTKNSLTHAAAEGARSALSVSDLPVATADARRIDQVKTTIAKDLAWMGSNYNASYVNAAIANCSTIDTTQCVTVTITYPWSTKPLIPPAPGMGLVTPNNLTATAVVRIS
;
A
#
# COMPACT_ATOMS: atom_id res chain seq x y z
N MET A 1 36.95 -26.52 -6.55
CA MET A 1 36.09 -26.21 -5.38
C MET A 1 35.80 -24.71 -5.24
N GLU A 2 36.63 -23.80 -5.79
CA GLU A 2 36.38 -22.35 -5.68
C GLU A 2 35.10 -21.87 -6.36
N PHE A 3 34.72 -22.45 -7.50
CA PHE A 3 33.50 -22.06 -8.23
C PHE A 3 32.21 -22.32 -7.45
N ALA A 4 32.17 -23.34 -6.59
CA ALA A 4 30.99 -23.66 -5.80
C ALA A 4 30.67 -22.55 -4.80
N PHE A 5 31.69 -21.98 -4.14
CA PHE A 5 31.50 -20.87 -3.20
C PHE A 5 31.07 -19.58 -3.91
N VAL A 6 31.68 -19.26 -5.06
CA VAL A 6 31.29 -18.08 -5.86
C VAL A 6 29.86 -18.22 -6.36
N SER A 7 29.48 -19.41 -6.85
CA SER A 7 28.12 -19.68 -7.32
C SER A 7 27.08 -19.55 -6.20
N LEU A 8 27.36 -20.08 -5.01
CA LEU A 8 26.47 -19.94 -3.85
C LEU A 8 26.31 -18.47 -3.45
N LEU A 9 27.43 -17.73 -3.34
CA LEU A 9 27.41 -16.31 -3.02
C LEU A 9 26.59 -15.51 -4.04
N LEU A 10 26.78 -15.78 -5.34
CA LEU A 10 26.04 -15.14 -6.41
C LEU A 10 24.54 -15.45 -6.34
N MET A 11 24.17 -16.69 -6.05
CA MET A 11 22.76 -17.09 -5.90
C MET A 11 22.10 -16.32 -4.75
N PHE A 12 22.78 -16.20 -3.61
CA PHE A 12 22.30 -15.39 -2.48
C PHE A 12 22.16 -13.92 -2.84
N LEU A 13 23.12 -13.35 -3.58
CA LEU A 13 23.07 -11.98 -4.04
C LEU A 13 21.87 -11.73 -4.97
N ILE A 14 21.68 -12.58 -5.99
CA ILE A 14 20.57 -12.47 -6.94
C ILE A 14 19.24 -12.60 -6.21
N TYR A 15 19.12 -13.58 -5.31
CA TYR A 15 17.93 -13.75 -4.50
C TYR A 15 17.64 -12.50 -3.65
N GLY A 16 18.65 -11.92 -3.01
CA GLY A 16 18.53 -10.69 -2.25
C GLY A 16 18.03 -9.53 -3.12
N ILE A 17 18.66 -9.28 -4.27
CA ILE A 17 18.26 -8.22 -5.20
C ILE A 17 16.82 -8.42 -5.67
N ALA A 18 16.44 -9.65 -6.05
CA ALA A 18 15.07 -9.96 -6.48
C ALA A 18 14.06 -9.72 -5.36
N ALA A 19 14.36 -10.16 -4.13
CA ALA A 19 13.50 -9.99 -2.98
C ALA A 19 13.27 -8.51 -2.63
N PHE A 20 14.34 -7.72 -2.58
CA PHE A 20 14.24 -6.27 -2.34
C PHE A 20 13.55 -5.55 -3.49
N GLY A 21 13.78 -5.98 -4.74
CA GLY A 21 13.09 -5.46 -5.92
C GLY A 21 11.57 -5.63 -5.83
N ILE A 22 11.10 -6.82 -5.45
CA ILE A 22 9.66 -7.10 -5.28
C ILE A 22 9.09 -6.31 -4.11
N LEU A 23 9.81 -6.22 -2.99
CA LEU A 23 9.39 -5.44 -1.83
C LEU A 23 9.21 -3.95 -2.18
N LEU A 24 10.19 -3.37 -2.88
CA LEU A 24 10.14 -1.97 -3.30
C LEU A 24 9.05 -1.74 -4.34
N SER A 25 8.91 -2.65 -5.31
CA SER A 25 7.84 -2.60 -6.31
C SER A 25 6.46 -2.59 -5.63
N THR A 26 6.25 -3.47 -4.66
CA THR A 26 5.01 -3.54 -3.87
C THR A 26 4.77 -2.23 -3.11
N LYS A 27 5.79 -1.70 -2.43
CA LYS A 27 5.70 -0.38 -1.77
C LYS A 27 5.31 0.73 -2.74
N ASN A 28 5.89 0.75 -3.93
CA ASN A 28 5.56 1.74 -4.95
C ASN A 28 4.10 1.60 -5.42
N SER A 29 3.62 0.37 -5.64
CA SER A 29 2.22 0.11 -5.97
C SER A 29 1.26 0.56 -4.86
N LEU A 30 1.60 0.32 -3.58
CA LEU A 30 0.80 0.76 -2.44
C LEU A 30 0.74 2.29 -2.34
N THR A 31 1.86 2.98 -2.55
CA THR A 31 1.91 4.45 -2.57
C THR A 31 1.10 5.02 -3.72
N HIS A 32 1.21 4.43 -4.91
CA HIS A 32 0.42 4.82 -6.07
C HIS A 32 -1.08 4.64 -5.80
N ALA A 33 -1.49 3.47 -5.34
CA ALA A 33 -2.88 3.17 -5.01
C ALA A 33 -3.43 4.08 -3.89
N ALA A 34 -2.63 4.39 -2.87
CA ALA A 34 -3.03 5.33 -1.82
C ALA A 34 -3.29 6.73 -2.40
N ALA A 35 -2.41 7.22 -3.26
CA ALA A 35 -2.54 8.53 -3.90
C ALA A 35 -3.75 8.58 -4.84
N GLU A 36 -3.93 7.56 -5.68
CA GLU A 36 -5.05 7.50 -6.62
C GLU A 36 -6.39 7.27 -5.91
N GLY A 37 -6.41 6.44 -4.86
CA GLY A 37 -7.55 6.30 -3.96
C GLY A 37 -7.92 7.61 -3.28
N ALA A 38 -6.94 8.37 -2.76
CA ALA A 38 -7.21 9.67 -2.15
C ALA A 38 -7.80 10.68 -3.16
N ARG A 39 -7.31 10.66 -4.41
CA ARG A 39 -7.84 11.49 -5.50
C ARG A 39 -9.23 11.07 -5.92
N SER A 40 -9.54 9.78 -5.94
CA SER A 40 -10.86 9.29 -6.36
C SER A 40 -11.98 9.74 -5.41
N ALA A 41 -11.65 10.13 -4.18
CA ALA A 41 -12.62 10.76 -3.28
C ALA A 41 -13.18 12.09 -3.83
N LEU A 42 -12.47 12.79 -4.72
CA LEU A 42 -12.92 14.07 -5.30
C LEU A 42 -14.05 13.89 -6.32
N SER A 43 -14.24 12.70 -6.89
CA SER A 43 -15.28 12.46 -7.90
C SER A 43 -16.70 12.43 -7.32
N VAL A 44 -16.84 12.44 -5.99
CA VAL A 44 -18.11 12.48 -5.28
C VAL A 44 -18.38 13.91 -4.83
N SER A 45 -19.06 14.71 -5.65
CA SER A 45 -19.29 16.15 -5.41
C SER A 45 -20.76 16.59 -5.29
N ASP A 46 -21.74 15.75 -5.66
CA ASP A 46 -23.15 16.15 -5.79
C ASP A 46 -24.11 15.56 -4.73
N LEU A 47 -23.59 15.21 -3.55
CA LEU A 47 -24.39 14.59 -2.48
C LEU A 47 -24.40 15.43 -1.19
N PRO A 48 -25.47 15.35 -0.38
CA PRO A 48 -25.45 15.88 0.99
C PRO A 48 -24.25 15.35 1.79
N VAL A 49 -23.58 16.20 2.57
CA VAL A 49 -22.26 15.92 3.20
C VAL A 49 -22.20 14.56 3.92
N ALA A 50 -23.23 14.22 4.70
CA ALA A 50 -23.27 12.96 5.46
C ALA A 50 -23.29 11.69 4.57
N THR A 51 -23.93 11.75 3.39
CA THR A 51 -23.94 10.63 2.44
C THR A 51 -22.74 10.70 1.49
N ALA A 52 -22.22 11.90 1.23
CA ALA A 52 -21.00 12.11 0.45
C ALA A 52 -19.79 11.43 1.11
N ASP A 53 -19.61 11.56 2.42
CA ASP A 53 -18.45 10.99 3.12
C ASP A 53 -18.38 9.46 3.01
N ALA A 54 -19.49 8.77 3.28
CA ALA A 54 -19.56 7.31 3.15
C ALA A 54 -19.29 6.86 1.70
N ARG A 55 -19.81 7.60 0.71
CA ARG A 55 -19.59 7.32 -0.72
C ARG A 55 -18.15 7.63 -1.16
N ARG A 56 -17.51 8.67 -0.62
CA ARG A 56 -16.08 8.98 -0.84
C ARG A 56 -15.21 7.84 -0.33
N ILE A 57 -15.46 7.34 0.89
CA ILE A 57 -14.71 6.21 1.45
C ILE A 57 -14.92 4.92 0.63
N ASP A 58 -16.15 4.64 0.20
CA ASP A 58 -16.46 3.50 -0.67
C ASP A 58 -15.73 3.59 -2.02
N GLN A 59 -15.73 4.79 -2.63
CA GLN A 59 -15.02 5.07 -3.87
C GLN A 59 -13.50 4.90 -3.73
N VAL A 60 -12.91 5.43 -2.65
CA VAL A 60 -11.49 5.25 -2.31
C VAL A 60 -11.14 3.77 -2.25
N LYS A 61 -11.91 2.98 -1.49
CA LYS A 61 -11.67 1.53 -1.32
C LYS A 61 -11.81 0.79 -2.65
N THR A 62 -12.80 1.14 -3.46
CA THR A 62 -13.02 0.53 -4.78
C THR A 62 -11.87 0.82 -5.75
N THR A 63 -11.37 2.06 -5.78
CA THR A 63 -10.21 2.43 -6.60
C THR A 63 -8.98 1.65 -6.16
N ILE A 64 -8.68 1.63 -4.87
CA ILE A 64 -7.52 0.90 -4.33
C ILE A 64 -7.62 -0.60 -4.61
N ALA A 65 -8.80 -1.19 -4.49
CA ALA A 65 -9.00 -2.60 -4.80
C ALA A 65 -8.72 -2.93 -6.28
N LYS A 66 -9.01 -2.00 -7.20
CA LYS A 66 -8.67 -2.14 -8.63
C LYS A 66 -7.17 -2.02 -8.87
N ASP A 67 -6.53 -1.00 -8.29
CA ASP A 67 -5.09 -0.76 -8.45
C ASP A 67 -4.24 -1.89 -7.86
N LEU A 68 -4.73 -2.53 -6.80
CA LEU A 68 -4.09 -3.62 -6.09
C LEU A 68 -4.58 -5.01 -6.52
N ALA A 69 -5.40 -5.10 -7.57
CA ALA A 69 -5.97 -6.36 -8.05
C ALA A 69 -4.90 -7.40 -8.45
N TRP A 70 -3.73 -6.94 -8.88
CA TRP A 70 -2.59 -7.80 -9.23
C TRP A 70 -2.09 -8.68 -8.07
N MET A 71 -2.35 -8.28 -6.82
CA MET A 71 -1.97 -9.08 -5.65
C MET A 71 -2.88 -10.29 -5.43
N GLY A 72 -4.03 -10.36 -6.11
CA GLY A 72 -4.97 -11.48 -6.02
C GLY A 72 -5.38 -11.78 -4.58
N SER A 73 -5.22 -13.04 -4.16
CA SER A 73 -5.57 -13.51 -2.81
C SER A 73 -4.71 -12.94 -1.68
N ASN A 74 -3.62 -12.24 -2.00
CA ASN A 74 -2.81 -11.56 -1.00
C ASN A 74 -3.40 -10.21 -0.59
N TYR A 75 -4.31 -9.64 -1.38
CA TYR A 75 -5.01 -8.40 -1.03
C TYR A 75 -6.18 -8.66 -0.08
N ASN A 76 -6.40 -7.75 0.86
CA ASN A 76 -7.59 -7.70 1.70
C ASN A 76 -8.02 -6.25 1.89
N ALA A 77 -9.31 -5.96 1.75
CA ALA A 77 -9.85 -4.62 1.93
C ALA A 77 -9.61 -4.06 3.35
N SER A 78 -9.45 -4.93 4.35
CA SER A 78 -9.10 -4.55 5.73
C SER A 78 -7.73 -3.91 5.87
N TYR A 79 -6.84 -4.04 4.87
CA TYR A 79 -5.54 -3.38 4.87
C TYR A 79 -5.64 -1.89 4.53
N VAL A 80 -6.80 -1.45 4.03
CA VAL A 80 -7.04 -0.07 3.62
C VAL A 80 -7.86 0.63 4.69
N ASN A 81 -7.26 1.65 5.30
CA ASN A 81 -7.95 2.59 6.16
C ASN A 81 -8.09 3.93 5.43
N ALA A 82 -9.31 4.43 5.29
CA ALA A 82 -9.59 5.72 4.71
C ALA A 82 -10.48 6.50 5.68
N ALA A 83 -10.06 7.72 6.01
CA ALA A 83 -10.72 8.58 6.98
C ALA A 83 -10.86 9.99 6.43
N ILE A 84 -11.99 10.63 6.73
CA ILE A 84 -12.23 12.05 6.44
C ILE A 84 -12.13 12.80 7.76
N ALA A 85 -11.27 13.82 7.78
CA ALA A 85 -11.07 14.68 8.94
C ALA A 85 -10.65 16.07 8.48
N ASN A 86 -10.69 17.05 9.38
CA ASN A 86 -10.14 18.36 9.09
C ASN A 86 -8.64 18.24 8.82
N CYS A 87 -8.15 18.91 7.78
CA CYS A 87 -6.72 18.88 7.42
C CYS A 87 -5.84 19.46 8.55
N SER A 88 -6.40 20.36 9.35
CA SER A 88 -5.75 21.04 10.48
C SER A 88 -6.78 21.37 11.54
N THR A 89 -6.33 21.59 12.78
CA THR A 89 -7.18 21.99 13.91
C THR A 89 -7.75 23.41 13.77
N ILE A 90 -7.19 24.21 12.86
CA ILE A 90 -7.54 25.63 12.67
C ILE A 90 -8.32 25.86 11.37
N ASP A 91 -8.46 24.83 10.53
CA ASP A 91 -9.04 24.94 9.19
C ASP A 91 -10.33 24.10 9.10
N THR A 92 -11.39 24.66 8.52
CA THR A 92 -12.64 23.93 8.22
C THR A 92 -12.52 23.09 6.95
N THR A 93 -11.37 23.13 6.29
CA THR A 93 -11.04 22.32 5.13
C THR A 93 -11.01 20.83 5.48
N GLN A 94 -11.84 20.04 4.80
CA GLN A 94 -11.85 18.59 4.92
C GLN A 94 -10.75 17.95 4.06
N CYS A 95 -10.09 16.93 4.63
CA CYS A 95 -9.08 16.09 3.99
C CYS A 95 -9.51 14.62 4.07
N VAL A 96 -9.24 13.89 2.99
CA VAL A 96 -9.29 12.43 2.96
C VAL A 96 -7.87 11.91 3.17
N THR A 97 -7.68 11.16 4.24
CA THR A 97 -6.42 10.45 4.54
C THR A 97 -6.61 8.98 4.23
N VAL A 98 -5.79 8.46 3.32
CA VAL A 98 -5.76 7.06 2.93
C VAL A 98 -4.47 6.45 3.43
N THR A 99 -4.58 5.37 4.22
CA THR A 99 -3.46 4.59 4.72
C THR A 99 -3.66 3.13 4.35
N ILE A 100 -2.69 2.55 3.65
CA ILE A 100 -2.67 1.14 3.30
C ILE A 100 -1.58 0.46 4.11
N THR A 101 -1.92 -0.57 4.87
CA THR A 101 -0.99 -1.34 5.71
C THR A 101 -1.04 -2.81 5.32
N TYR A 102 0.00 -3.27 4.63
CA TYR A 102 0.13 -4.64 4.15
C TYR A 102 1.02 -5.48 5.09
N PRO A 103 0.54 -6.64 5.60
CA PRO A 103 1.27 -7.46 6.54
C PRO A 103 2.29 -8.38 5.83
N TRP A 104 3.46 -7.83 5.49
CA TRP A 104 4.52 -8.54 4.77
C TRP A 104 5.03 -9.80 5.49
N SER A 105 5.05 -9.79 6.82
CA SER A 105 5.51 -10.92 7.63
C SER A 105 4.64 -12.17 7.53
N THR A 106 3.32 -12.01 7.37
CA THR A 106 2.36 -13.14 7.33
C THR A 106 1.90 -13.47 5.92
N LYS A 107 2.05 -12.53 4.98
CA LYS A 107 1.72 -12.67 3.56
C LYS A 107 2.90 -12.16 2.71
N PRO A 108 4.05 -12.85 2.70
CA PRO A 108 5.13 -12.46 1.81
C PRO A 108 4.80 -12.81 0.35
N LEU A 109 5.08 -11.89 -0.58
CA LEU A 109 4.94 -12.14 -2.03
C LEU A 109 6.11 -12.95 -2.61
N ILE A 110 7.14 -13.22 -1.80
CA ILE A 110 8.33 -13.98 -2.15
C ILE A 110 8.41 -15.24 -1.28
N PRO A 111 8.90 -16.37 -1.82
CA PRO A 111 9.21 -17.53 -1.01
C PRO A 111 10.21 -17.17 0.10
N PRO A 112 9.97 -17.55 1.36
CA PRO A 112 10.89 -17.25 2.44
C PRO A 112 12.23 -17.95 2.21
N ALA A 113 13.32 -17.20 2.41
CA ALA A 113 14.68 -17.75 2.43
C ALA A 113 15.36 -17.53 3.78
N PRO A 114 16.37 -18.34 4.12
CA PRO A 114 17.13 -18.20 5.36
C PRO A 114 17.70 -16.78 5.49
N GLY A 115 17.47 -16.14 6.64
CA GLY A 115 17.99 -14.79 6.95
C GLY A 115 17.13 -13.61 6.48
N MET A 116 16.18 -13.79 5.57
CA MET A 116 15.37 -12.68 5.03
C MET A 116 14.41 -12.04 6.04
N GLY A 117 13.88 -12.83 6.99
CA GLY A 117 12.98 -12.34 8.03
C GLY A 117 13.64 -11.36 9.00
N LEU A 118 14.97 -11.28 9.04
CA LEU A 118 15.71 -10.34 9.89
C LEU A 118 15.93 -8.98 9.22
N VAL A 119 15.93 -8.94 7.89
CA VAL A 119 16.29 -7.75 7.09
C VAL A 119 15.09 -7.10 6.39
N THR A 120 13.90 -7.72 6.48
CA THR A 120 12.67 -7.20 5.88
C THR A 120 11.72 -6.65 6.95
N PRO A 121 10.96 -5.58 6.67
CA PRO A 121 9.99 -5.02 7.60
C PRO A 121 8.79 -5.95 7.78
N ASN A 122 8.17 -5.88 8.97
CA ASN A 122 6.99 -6.68 9.28
C ASN A 122 5.74 -6.24 8.50
N ASN A 123 5.64 -4.94 8.19
CA ASN A 123 4.54 -4.32 7.48
C ASN A 123 5.06 -3.33 6.41
N LEU A 124 4.34 -3.23 5.29
CA LEU A 124 4.52 -2.15 4.32
C LEU A 124 3.37 -1.17 4.48
N THR A 125 3.70 0.07 4.81
CA THR A 125 2.69 1.14 4.99
C THR A 125 2.90 2.23 3.96
N ALA A 126 1.81 2.69 3.36
CA ALA A 126 1.76 3.84 2.47
C ALA A 126 0.59 4.76 2.86
N THR A 127 0.83 6.07 2.87
CA THR A 127 -0.17 7.06 3.25
C THR A 127 -0.22 8.20 2.24
N ALA A 128 -1.44 8.63 1.88
CA ALA A 128 -1.68 9.78 1.02
C ALA A 128 -2.84 10.62 1.57
N VAL A 129 -2.78 11.94 1.35
CA VAL A 129 -3.79 12.89 1.82
C VAL A 129 -4.21 13.79 0.66
N VAL A 130 -5.51 14.00 0.51
CA VAL A 130 -6.10 14.93 -0.47
C VAL A 130 -7.11 15.84 0.22
N ARG A 131 -7.08 17.12 -0.13
CA ARG A 131 -8.03 18.14 0.30
C ARG A 131 -9.30 18.07 -0.57
N ILE A 132 -10.49 18.10 0.04
CA ILE A 132 -11.80 17.94 -0.62
C ILE A 132 -12.78 19.11 -0.40
N SER A 133 -12.30 20.24 0.15
CA SER A 133 -13.09 21.44 0.47
C SER A 133 -13.80 22.08 -0.72
#